data_AF-A0A967GXG8-F1
#
_entry.id   AF-A0A967GXG8-F1
#
_cell.length_a   1.000
_cell.length_b   1.000
_cell.length_c   1.000
_cell.angle_alpha   90.00
_cell.angle_beta   90.00
_cell.angle_gamma   90.00
#
_symmetry.space_group_name_H-M   'P 1'
#
loop_
_entity.id
_entity.type
_entity.pdbx_description
1 polymer ?
#
loop_
_entity_poly.entity_id
_entity_poly.type
_entity_poly.pdbx_seq_one_letter_code
_entity_poly.pdbx_strand_id
1 'polypeptide(L)' 'IVPILDGCVQEGIRIVDVRHEQTAAHAAEAYSRLTGRLGVAVVTAGPGVTDSVTALAA' A
#
# COMPACT_ATOMS: atom_id res chain seq x y z
N ILE A 1 -4.84 -10.59 4.44
CA ILE A 1 -3.64 -9.90 3.90
C ILE A 1 -2.54 -10.87 3.49
N VAL A 2 -2.24 -11.92 4.28
CA VAL A 2 -1.18 -12.92 3.98
C VAL A 2 -1.21 -13.49 2.54
N PRO A 3 -2.34 -13.92 1.97
CA PRO A 3 -2.35 -14.44 0.59
C PRO A 3 -1.89 -13.44 -0.47
N ILE A 4 -2.10 -12.14 -0.24
CA ILE A 4 -1.64 -11.08 -1.15
C ILE A 4 -0.12 -10.93 -1.06
N LEU A 5 0.43 -10.96 0.15
CA LEU A 5 1.87 -10.87 0.37
C LEU A 5 2.59 -12.08 -0.23
N ASP A 6 2.06 -13.28 -0.02
CA ASP A 6 2.60 -14.50 -0.62
C ASP A 6 2.58 -14.44 -2.15
N GLY A 7 1.47 -13.99 -2.74
CA GLY A 7 1.36 -13.77 -4.19
C GLY A 7 2.38 -12.75 -4.71
N CYS A 8 2.60 -11.65 -3.99
CA CYS A 8 3.65 -10.68 -4.36
C CYS A 8 5.04 -11.31 -4.37
N VAL A 9 5.37 -12.18 -3.40
CA VAL A 9 6.65 -12.89 -3.37
C VAL A 9 6.77 -13.84 -4.57
N GLN A 10 5.70 -14.57 -4.91
CA GLN A 10 5.69 -15.51 -6.03
C GLN A 10 5.86 -14.82 -7.39
N GLU A 11 5.26 -13.65 -7.56
CA GLU A 11 5.31 -12.86 -8.80
C GLU A 11 6.53 -11.91 -8.86
N GLY A 12 7.42 -11.93 -7.85
CA GLY A 12 8.58 -11.04 -7.79
C GLY A 12 8.23 -9.56 -7.60
N ILE A 13 7.05 -9.27 -7.06
CA ILE A 13 6.61 -7.91 -6.72
C ILE A 13 7.29 -7.50 -5.42
N ARG A 14 8.09 -6.43 -5.46
CA ARG A 14 8.75 -5.88 -4.28
C ARG A 14 7.73 -5.41 -3.25
N ILE A 15 7.79 -5.98 -2.06
CA ILE A 15 7.02 -5.54 -0.90
C ILE A 15 7.83 -4.49 -0.13
N VAL A 16 7.17 -3.39 0.26
CA VAL A 16 7.72 -2.36 1.15
C VAL A 16 6.89 -2.36 2.42
N ASP A 17 7.49 -2.83 3.52
CA ASP A 17 6.85 -2.83 4.84
C ASP A 17 6.90 -1.43 5.47
N VAL A 18 5.78 -0.97 5.99
CA VAL A 18 5.64 0.33 6.66
C VAL A 18 4.99 0.16 8.02
N ARG A 19 5.22 1.11 8.92
CA ARG A 19 4.71 1.04 10.30
C ARG A 19 3.28 1.57 10.47
N HIS A 20 2.79 2.36 9.52
CA HIS A 20 1.45 2.92 9.55
C HIS A 20 0.79 2.84 8.18
N GLU A 21 -0.50 2.58 8.17
CA GLU A 21 -1.35 2.43 7.00
C GLU A 21 -1.46 3.73 6.17
N GLN A 22 -1.37 4.89 6.83
CA GLN A 22 -1.25 6.20 6.17
C GLN A 22 0.03 6.30 5.34
N THR A 23 1.14 5.79 5.86
CA THR A 23 2.42 5.79 5.14
C THR A 23 2.34 4.91 3.90
N ALA A 24 1.64 3.76 3.96
CA ALA A 24 1.44 2.88 2.82
C ALA A 24 0.73 3.61 1.67
N ALA A 25 -0.37 4.30 2.00
CA ALA A 25 -1.18 5.03 1.03
C ALA A 25 -0.41 6.20 0.38
N HIS A 26 0.24 7.06 1.18
CA HIS A 26 1.04 8.16 0.64
C HIS A 26 2.24 7.68 -0.20
N ALA A 27 2.89 6.57 0.20
CA ALA A 27 4.00 6.02 -0.58
C ALA A 27 3.52 5.48 -1.95
N ALA A 28 2.38 4.80 -1.98
CA ALA A 28 1.77 4.31 -3.22
C ALA A 28 1.39 5.47 -4.15
N GLU A 29 0.75 6.51 -3.61
CA GLU A 29 0.40 7.70 -4.38
C GLU A 29 1.63 8.42 -4.95
N ALA A 30 2.64 8.68 -4.10
CA ALA A 30 3.88 9.32 -4.51
C ALA A 30 4.61 8.50 -5.60
N TYR A 31 4.68 7.17 -5.44
CA TYR A 31 5.24 6.29 -6.46
C TYR A 31 4.50 6.43 -7.79
N SER A 32 3.16 6.48 -7.74
CA SER A 32 2.35 6.63 -8.95
C SER A 32 2.61 7.96 -9.65
N ARG A 33 2.67 9.07 -8.91
CA ARG A 33 2.92 10.41 -9.45
C ARG A 33 4.34 10.56 -10.02
N LEU A 34 5.34 10.01 -9.34
CA LEU A 34 6.75 10.15 -9.74
C LEU A 34 7.15 9.25 -10.90
N THR A 35 6.54 8.06 -11.02
CA THR A 35 6.94 7.07 -12.02
C THR A 35 5.97 6.95 -13.20
N GLY A 36 4.74 7.44 -13.06
CA GLY A 36 3.66 7.21 -14.03
C GLY A 36 3.15 5.76 -14.06
N ARG A 37 3.60 4.90 -13.15
CA ARG A 37 3.18 3.49 -13.02
C ARG A 37 2.13 3.36 -11.91
N LEU A 38 1.38 2.26 -11.89
CA LEU A 38 0.40 2.03 -10.81
C LEU A 38 1.10 1.90 -9.45
N GLY A 39 0.69 2.72 -8.48
CA GLY A 39 1.02 2.58 -7.07
C GLY A 39 -0.02 1.74 -6.34
N VAL A 40 0.42 0.82 -5.47
CA VAL A 40 -0.47 -0.09 -4.73
C VAL A 40 -0.14 -0.02 -3.24
N ALA A 41 -1.15 0.23 -2.41
CA ALA A 41 -1.09 0.08 -0.96
C ALA A 41 -1.97 -1.10 -0.54
N VAL A 42 -1.49 -1.93 0.39
CA VAL A 42 -2.23 -3.07 0.93
C VAL A 42 -2.31 -2.91 2.43
N VAL A 43 -3.52 -2.91 2.98
CA VAL A 43 -3.79 -2.74 4.42
C VAL A 43 -4.77 -3.80 4.90
N THR A 44 -4.73 -4.09 6.21
CA THR A 44 -5.61 -5.09 6.81
C THR A 44 -7.01 -4.51 7.02
N ALA A 45 -8.05 -5.33 6.88
CA ALA A 45 -9.42 -4.94 7.20
C ALA A 45 -9.56 -4.49 8.67
N GLY A 46 -10.51 -3.60 8.94
CA GLY A 46 -10.70 -3.00 10.26
C GLY A 46 -9.99 -1.64 10.35
N PRO A 47 -9.34 -1.31 11.48
CA PRO A 47 -8.72 0.00 11.70
C PRO A 47 -7.76 0.44 10.58
N GLY A 48 -7.01 -0.51 10.01
CA GLY A 48 -6.05 -0.21 8.94
C GLY A 48 -6.70 0.36 7.67
N VAL A 49 -7.94 0.00 7.35
CA VAL A 49 -8.67 0.61 6.22
C VAL A 49 -9.05 2.04 6.56
N THR A 50 -9.64 2.29 7.73
CA THR A 50 -10.06 3.64 8.12
C THR A 50 -8.89 4.59 8.26
N ASP A 51 -7.76 4.11 8.78
CA ASP A 51 -6.55 4.93 8.97
C ASP A 51 -5.92 5.32 7.61
N SER A 52 -6.02 4.46 6.59
CA SER A 52 -5.61 4.80 5.22
C SER A 52 -6.51 5.83 4.53
N VAL A 53 -7.80 5.94 4.90
CA VAL A 53 -8.74 6.85 4.22
C VAL A 53 -8.29 8.31 4.32
N THR A 54 -7.72 8.72 5.46
CA THR A 54 -7.18 10.07 5.62
C THR A 54 -6.12 10.38 4.57
N ALA A 55 -5.25 9.42 4.27
CA ALA A 55 -4.19 9.58 3.27
C ALA A 55 -4.72 9.60 1.84
N LEU A 56 -5.84 8.92 1.56
CA LEU A 56 -6.50 8.94 0.24
C LEU A 56 -7.28 10.23 -0.04
N ALA A 57 -7.65 10.96 1.02
CA ALA A 57 -8.42 12.20 0.94
C ALA A 57 -7.56 13.47 0.87
N ALA A 58 -6.23 13.34 1.01
CA ALA A 58 -5.26 14.43 0.92
C ALA A 58 -4.86 14.74 -0.53
#